data_AF-A0A1F7LXN6-F1
#
_entry.id   AF-A0A1F7LXN6-F1
#
_cell.length_a   1.000
_cell.length_b   1.000
_cell.length_c   1.000
_cell.angle_alpha   90.00
_cell.angle_beta   90.00
_cell.angle_gamma   90.00
#
_symmetry.space_group_name_H-M   'P 1'
#
loop_
_entity.id
_entity.type
_entity.pdbx_description
1 polymer ?
#
loop_
_entity_poly.entity_id
_entity_poly.type
_entity_poly.pdbx_seq_one_letter_code
_entity_poly.pdbx_strand_id
1 'polypeptide(L)'
;MALLERDGATTFVPIHGSDEIADVTGAGDTVIGAFTLALASGASPLAAASVANVAGGLVVMKRGTATVTAAELRQALGSSPAS
;
A
#
# COMPACT_ATOMS: atom_id res chain seq x y z
N MET A 1 6.63 -6.51 2.95
CA MET A 1 7.18 -5.27 3.56
C MET A 1 7.39 -5.52 5.06
N ALA A 2 8.29 -4.79 5.74
CA ALA A 2 8.48 -4.88 7.19
C ALA A 2 8.32 -3.49 7.84
N LEU A 3 7.55 -3.42 8.93
CA LEU A 3 7.44 -2.27 9.81
C LEU A 3 8.37 -2.49 11.01
N LEU A 4 9.33 -1.59 11.19
CA LEU A 4 10.26 -1.60 12.32
C LEU A 4 9.90 -0.47 13.27
N GLU A 5 9.67 -0.81 14.52
CA GLU A 5 9.28 0.13 15.57
C GLU A 5 10.46 0.44 16.51
N ARG A 6 10.36 1.56 17.23
CA ARG A 6 11.46 2.05 18.09
C ARG A 6 11.79 1.13 19.25
N ASP A 7 10.82 0.34 19.70
CA ASP A 7 10.97 -0.67 20.75
C ASP A 7 11.62 -1.97 20.25
N GLY A 8 11.97 -2.03 18.97
CA GLY A 8 12.53 -3.22 18.33
C GLY A 8 11.49 -4.20 17.81
N ALA A 9 10.19 -3.91 17.96
CA ALA A 9 9.15 -4.74 17.36
C ALA A 9 9.27 -4.69 15.84
N THR A 10 9.15 -5.85 15.21
CA THR A 10 9.18 -6.00 13.75
C THR A 10 7.92 -6.73 13.31
N THR A 11 7.11 -6.05 12.50
CA THR A 11 5.92 -6.64 11.91
C THR A 11 6.14 -6.85 10.42
N PHE A 12 6.05 -8.10 9.96
CA PHE A 12 6.06 -8.43 8.55
C PHE A 12 4.66 -8.31 7.97
N VAL A 13 4.49 -7.39 7.04
CA VAL A 13 3.25 -7.22 6.29
C VAL A 13 3.36 -8.09 5.03
N PRO A 14 2.44 -9.07 4.85
CA PRO A 14 2.46 -9.96 3.70
C PRO A 14 2.28 -9.15 2.41
N ILE A 15 2.86 -9.62 1.31
CA ILE A 15 2.69 -8.96 0.02
C ILE A 15 1.20 -8.92 -0.36
N HIS A 16 0.76 -7.82 -0.96
CA HIS A 16 -0.55 -7.76 -1.59
C HIS A 16 -0.35 -7.90 -3.08
N GLY A 17 -0.86 -8.99 -3.66
CA GLY A 17 -0.85 -9.18 -5.09
C GLY A 17 -0.56 -10.61 -5.55
N SER A 18 -0.29 -10.75 -6.84
CA SER A 18 0.17 -11.96 -7.52
C SER A 18 1.64 -11.81 -7.92
N ASP A 19 2.24 -12.91 -8.35
CA ASP A 19 3.61 -12.94 -8.87
C ASP A 19 3.72 -12.37 -10.31
N GLU A 20 2.60 -11.94 -10.90
CA GLU A 20 2.54 -11.34 -12.22
C GLU A 20 2.81 -9.83 -12.16
N ILE A 21 4.09 -9.48 -12.08
CA ILE A 21 4.56 -8.09 -12.06
C ILE A 21 4.66 -7.56 -13.50
N ALA A 22 4.00 -6.44 -13.78
CA ALA A 22 3.98 -5.80 -15.10
C ALA A 22 5.06 -4.71 -15.24
N ASP A 23 5.24 -3.87 -14.22
CA ASP A 23 6.21 -2.77 -14.16
C ASP A 23 6.50 -2.43 -12.70
N VAL A 24 7.73 -2.10 -12.32
CA VAL A 24 8.07 -1.73 -10.93
C VAL A 24 8.28 -0.22 -10.74
N THR A 25 8.22 0.55 -11.83
CA THR A 25 8.48 1.98 -11.85
C THR A 25 7.45 2.72 -10.99
N GLY A 26 7.92 3.53 -10.03
CA GLY A 26 7.05 4.33 -9.16
C GLY A 26 6.40 3.55 -8.00
N ALA A 27 6.74 2.26 -7.81
CA ALA A 27 6.22 1.47 -6.70
C ALA A 27 6.64 2.01 -5.33
N GLY A 28 7.92 2.40 -5.20
CA GLY A 28 8.44 3.02 -3.98
C GLY A 28 7.75 4.35 -3.65
N ASP A 29 7.56 5.21 -4.67
CA ASP A 29 6.88 6.50 -4.50
C ASP A 29 5.42 6.31 -4.06
N THR A 30 4.75 5.31 -4.64
CA THR A 30 3.38 4.94 -4.26
C THR A 30 3.30 4.46 -2.81
N VAL A 31 4.24 3.60 -2.39
CA VAL A 31 4.33 3.10 -1.02
C VAL A 31 4.54 4.26 -0.04
N ILE A 32 5.51 5.15 -0.30
CA ILE A 32 5.82 6.28 0.59
C ILE A 32 4.64 7.26 0.64
N GLY A 33 4.04 7.59 -0.51
CA GLY A 33 2.91 8.49 -0.60
C GLY A 33 1.69 7.99 0.16
N ALA A 34 1.32 6.72 -0.05
CA ALA A 34 0.19 6.09 0.64
C ALA A 34 0.44 5.93 2.15
N PHE A 35 1.66 5.54 2.56
CA PHE A 35 2.03 5.45 3.97
C PHE A 35 1.92 6.80 4.68
N THR A 36 2.50 7.84 4.08
CA THR A 36 2.51 9.21 4.63
C THR A 36 1.10 9.76 4.72
N LEU A 37 0.27 9.56 3.69
CA LEU A 37 -1.12 10.01 3.68
C LEU A 37 -1.95 9.33 4.78
N ALA A 38 -1.80 8.01 4.95
CA ALA A 38 -2.51 7.27 5.98
C ALA A 38 -2.13 7.75 7.39
N LEU A 39 -0.83 7.95 7.64
CA LEU A 39 -0.35 8.54 8.91
C LEU A 39 -0.91 9.95 9.14
N ALA A 40 -0.87 10.81 8.11
CA ALA A 40 -1.41 12.17 8.18
C ALA A 40 -2.93 12.19 8.42
N SER A 41 -3.62 11.12 8.04
CA SER A 41 -5.05 10.90 8.29
C SER A 41 -5.35 10.28 9.66
N GLY A 42 -4.33 10.05 10.50
CA GLY A 42 -4.47 9.50 11.85
C GLY A 42 -4.47 7.97 11.94
N ALA A 43 -4.10 7.26 10.87
CA ALA A 43 -3.95 5.81 10.92
C ALA A 43 -2.77 5.40 11.81
N SER A 44 -2.85 4.22 12.43
CA SER A 44 -1.70 3.63 13.11
C SER A 44 -0.59 3.29 12.11
N PRO A 45 0.69 3.20 12.53
CA PRO A 45 1.78 2.78 11.64
C PRO A 45 1.52 1.46 10.93
N LEU A 46 0.94 0.47 11.62
CA LEU A 46 0.58 -0.82 11.02
C LEU A 46 -0.54 -0.70 9.97
N ALA A 47 -1.56 0.11 10.24
CA ALA A 47 -2.62 0.36 9.27
C ALA A 47 -2.09 1.11 8.04
N ALA A 48 -1.26 2.13 8.25
CA ALA A 48 -0.60 2.87 7.18
C ALA A 48 0.30 1.96 6.32
N ALA A 49 1.06 1.08 6.98
CA ALA A 49 1.89 0.08 6.33
C ALA A 49 1.02 -0.85 5.46
N SER A 50 -0.08 -1.35 6.01
CA SER A 50 -1.01 -2.22 5.27
C SER A 50 -1.57 -1.54 4.01
N VAL A 51 -2.02 -0.29 4.12
CA VAL A 51 -2.51 0.50 2.98
C VAL A 51 -1.42 0.72 1.93
N ALA A 52 -0.21 1.09 2.37
CA ALA A 52 0.92 1.32 1.48
C ALA A 52 1.34 0.07 0.71
N ASN A 53 1.33 -1.09 1.39
CA ASN A 53 1.65 -2.38 0.77
C ASN A 53 0.60 -2.80 -0.27
N VAL A 54 -0.68 -2.53 -0.02
CA VAL A 54 -1.73 -2.72 -1.03
C VAL A 54 -1.54 -1.79 -2.23
N ALA A 55 -1.31 -0.49 -1.99
CA ALA A 55 -1.11 0.48 -3.06
C ALA A 55 0.14 0.13 -3.92
N GLY A 56 1.24 -0.25 -3.29
CA GLY A 56 2.45 -0.73 -3.97
C GLY A 56 2.21 -2.04 -4.72
N GLY A 57 1.40 -2.95 -4.19
CA GLY A 57 1.00 -4.17 -4.89
C GLY A 57 0.19 -3.89 -6.16
N LEU A 58 -0.77 -2.96 -6.08
CA LEU A 58 -1.61 -2.60 -7.22
C LEU A 58 -0.84 -1.89 -8.33
N VAL A 59 0.11 -1.01 -7.97
CA VAL A 59 0.85 -0.25 -8.97
C VAL A 59 1.77 -1.15 -9.79
N VAL A 60 2.37 -2.17 -9.16
CA VAL A 60 3.31 -3.07 -9.88
C VAL A 60 2.62 -4.00 -10.88
N MET A 61 1.31 -4.17 -10.76
CA MET A 61 0.50 -4.96 -11.70
C MET A 61 0.06 -4.17 -12.93
N LYS A 62 0.30 -2.85 -12.95
CA LYS A 62 -0.08 -1.99 -14.07
C LYS A 62 1.13 -1.73 -14.97
N ARG A 63 0.87 -1.52 -16.27
CA ARG A 63 1.92 -1.17 -17.24
C ARG A 63 2.19 0.33 -17.24
N GLY A 64 3.46 0.73 -17.15
CA GLY A 64 3.88 2.14 -17.13
C GLY A 64 3.66 2.81 -15.78
N THR A 65 3.85 4.14 -15.72
CA THR A 65 3.60 4.99 -14.53
C THR A 65 2.10 5.18 -14.24
N ALA A 66 1.35 4.08 -14.22
CA ALA A 66 -0.06 4.09 -13.93
C ALA A 66 -0.29 4.41 -12.45
N THR A 67 -1.21 5.32 -12.16
CA THR A 67 -1.55 5.69 -10.78
C THR A 67 -2.53 4.69 -10.17
N VAL A 68 -2.52 4.59 -8.84
CA VAL A 68 -3.55 3.87 -8.07
C VAL A 68 -4.62 4.87 -7.62
N THR A 69 -5.86 4.62 -8.00
CA THR A 69 -6.99 5.45 -7.61
C THR A 69 -7.50 5.07 -6.22
N ALA A 70 -8.15 6.01 -5.53
CA ALA A 70 -8.77 5.72 -4.23
C ALA A 70 -9.87 4.64 -4.31
N ALA A 71 -10.54 4.50 -5.45
CA ALA A 71 -11.55 3.47 -5.66
C ALA A 71 -10.93 2.07 -5.72
N GLU A 72 -9.87 1.89 -6.52
CA GLU A 72 -9.12 0.63 -6.60
C GLU A 72 -8.54 0.23 -5.24
N LEU A 73 -7.96 1.21 -4.53
CA LEU A 73 -7.40 0.97 -3.21
C LEU A 73 -8.47 0.53 -2.20
N ARG A 74 -9.64 1.18 -2.18
CA ARG A 74 -10.77 0.77 -1.33
C ARG A 74 -11.27 -0.64 -1.65
N GLN A 75 -11.39 -0.95 -2.93
CA GLN A 75 -11.79 -2.28 -3.39
C GLN A 75 -10.79 -3.35 -2.93
N ALA A 76 -9.48 -3.09 -3.10
CA ALA A 76 -8.42 -4.01 -2.69
C ALA A 76 -8.32 -4.18 -1.16
N LEU A 77 -8.70 -3.16 -0.38
CA LEU A 77 -8.80 -3.21 1.08
C LEU A 77 -10.10 -3.88 1.57
N GLY A 78 -11.00 -4.32 0.68
CA GLY A 78 -12.28 -4.90 1.06
C GLY A 78 -13.28 -3.89 1.64
N SER A 79 -13.04 -2.59 1.44
CA SER A 79 -13.95 -1.52 1.86
C SER A 79 -15.06 -1.38 0.81
N SER A 80 -16.25 -1.94 1.06
CA SER A 80 -17.43 -1.63 0.25
C SER A 80 -17.67 -0.11 0.29
N PRO A 81 -18.01 0.57 -0.82
CA PRO A 81 -18.32 1.99 -0.77
C PRO A 81 -19.43 2.19 0.26
N ALA A 82 -19.17 3.03 1.27
CA ALA A 82 -20.18 3.39 2.26
C ALA A 82 -21.40 3.94 1.51
N SER A 83 -22.52 3.25 1.67
CA SER A 83 -23.85 3.60 1.17
C SER A 83 -24.35 4.91 1.77
#